data_AF-A0AAN7VLR3-F1
#
_entry.id   AF-A0AAN7VLR3-F1
#
_cell.length_a   1.000
_cell.length_b   1.000
_cell.length_c   1.000
_cell.angle_alpha   90.00
_cell.angle_beta   90.00
_cell.angle_gamma   90.00
#
_symmetry.space_group_name_H-M   'P 1'
#
loop_
_entity.id
_entity.type
_entity.pdbx_description
1 polymer ?
#
loop_
_entity_poly.entity_id
_entity_poly.type
_entity_poly.pdbx_seq_one_letter_code
_entity_poly.pdbx_strand_id
1 'polypeptide(L)'
;MSSLVVFIVSLYFAFFIQFSKATICAPLSSFKIDCDDCQCSEDGTQYSCQVGVCGLATVERRLSERRLTESPIIRIGPKRNIKN
;
A
#
# COMPACT_ATOMS: atom_id res chain seq x y z
N MET A 1 15.00 -13.06 -42.25
CA MET A 1 13.64 -12.95 -41.66
C MET A 1 13.59 -13.61 -40.28
N SER A 2 14.21 -14.78 -40.10
CA SER A 2 14.20 -15.55 -38.85
C SER A 2 14.94 -14.91 -37.66
N SER A 3 16.08 -14.25 -37.88
CA SER A 3 16.86 -13.66 -36.76
C SER A 3 16.16 -12.48 -36.09
N LEU A 4 15.47 -11.63 -36.87
CA LEU A 4 14.70 -10.50 -36.35
C LEU A 4 13.55 -10.94 -35.45
N VAL A 5 12.88 -12.03 -35.82
CA VAL A 5 11.79 -12.61 -35.01
C VAL A 5 12.30 -13.10 -33.66
N VAL A 6 13.49 -13.72 -33.63
CA VAL A 6 14.11 -14.18 -32.38
C VAL A 6 14.46 -13.00 -31.46
N PHE A 7 15.05 -11.93 -32.01
CA PHE A 7 15.34 -10.72 -31.22
C PHE A 7 14.07 -10.07 -30.65
N ILE A 8 13.02 -9.96 -31.46
CA ILE A 8 11.74 -9.41 -31.03
C ILE A 8 11.15 -10.25 -29.89
N VAL A 9 11.09 -11.58 -30.05
CA VAL A 9 10.56 -12.48 -29.02
C VAL A 9 11.37 -12.40 -27.74
N SER A 10 12.70 -12.35 -27.80
CA SER A 10 13.55 -12.21 -26.60
C SER A 10 13.35 -10.88 -25.88
N LEU A 11 13.15 -9.77 -26.61
CA LEU A 11 12.89 -8.46 -26.01
C LEU A 11 11.52 -8.40 -25.34
N TYR A 12 10.49 -8.96 -25.98
CA TYR A 12 9.17 -9.10 -25.36
C TYR A 12 9.22 -10.00 -24.12
N PHE A 13 9.89 -11.15 -24.21
CA PHE A 13 10.00 -12.08 -23.09
C PHE A 13 10.71 -11.43 -21.90
N ALA A 14 11.81 -10.72 -22.12
CA ALA A 14 12.52 -9.97 -21.07
C ALA A 14 11.65 -8.85 -20.44
N PHE A 15 10.80 -8.21 -21.24
CA PHE A 15 9.87 -7.18 -20.78
C PHE A 15 8.72 -7.77 -19.92
N PHE A 16 8.23 -8.96 -20.26
CA PHE A 16 7.14 -9.63 -19.55
C PHE A 16 7.54 -10.25 -18.19
N ILE A 17 8.82 -10.59 -17.99
CA ILE A 17 9.30 -11.27 -16.76
C ILE A 17 9.20 -10.40 -15.49
N GLN A 18 8.99 -9.09 -15.61
CA GLN A 18 8.96 -8.15 -14.46
C GLN A 18 7.63 -8.11 -13.65
N PHE A 19 6.59 -8.85 -14.05
CA PHE A 19 5.25 -8.52 -13.59
C PHE A 19 4.78 -9.23 -12.30
N SER A 20 5.44 -10.31 -11.86
CA SER A 20 5.08 -10.99 -10.61
C SER A 20 5.78 -10.36 -9.39
N LYS A 21 5.43 -9.10 -9.07
CA LYS A 21 5.86 -8.50 -7.79
C LYS A 21 5.00 -9.07 -6.66
N ALA A 22 5.65 -9.64 -5.65
CA ALA A 22 4.96 -10.06 -4.43
C ALA A 22 4.32 -8.83 -3.75
N THR A 23 3.00 -8.87 -3.58
CA THR A 23 2.22 -7.82 -2.89
C THR A 23 1.95 -8.21 -1.45
N ILE A 24 2.04 -7.26 -0.52
CA ILE A 24 1.72 -7.45 0.91
C ILE A 24 0.27 -7.08 1.25
N CYS A 25 -0.39 -6.29 0.40
CA CYS A 25 -1.79 -5.90 0.49
C CYS A 25 -2.37 -5.72 -0.92
N ALA A 26 -3.70 -5.77 -1.05
CA ALA A 26 -4.34 -5.57 -2.34
C ALA A 26 -4.14 -4.10 -2.80
N PRO A 27 -3.64 -3.85 -4.03
CA PRO A 27 -3.45 -2.50 -4.57
C PRO A 27 -4.66 -1.61 -4.36
N LEU A 28 -4.42 -0.38 -3.89
CA LEU A 28 -5.46 0.64 -3.65
C LEU A 28 -6.56 0.24 -2.66
N SER A 29 -6.41 -0.88 -1.95
CA SER A 29 -7.40 -1.33 -0.96
C SER A 29 -7.30 -0.52 0.34
N SER A 30 -8.45 -0.41 1.00
CA SER A 30 -8.56 0.12 2.35
C SER A 30 -8.87 -1.02 3.32
N PHE A 31 -8.18 -1.03 4.45
CA PHE A 31 -8.33 -2.05 5.49
C PHE A 31 -8.03 -1.45 6.86
N LYS A 32 -8.40 -2.17 7.93
CA LYS A 32 -8.11 -1.76 9.30
C LYS A 32 -7.05 -2.66 9.91
N ILE A 33 -6.08 -2.06 10.59
CA ILE A 33 -5.21 -2.74 11.55
C ILE A 33 -5.58 -2.20 12.91
N ASP A 34 -6.08 -3.05 13.80
CA ASP A 34 -6.65 -2.63 15.08
C ASP A 34 -7.77 -1.59 14.89
N CYS A 35 -7.59 -0.35 15.38
CA CYS A 35 -8.50 0.78 15.15
C CYS A 35 -7.97 1.79 14.12
N ASP A 36 -6.79 1.55 13.55
CA ASP A 36 -6.19 2.44 12.57
C ASP A 36 -6.79 2.14 11.18
N ASP A 37 -7.15 3.20 10.45
CA ASP A 37 -7.61 3.10 9.07
C ASP A 37 -6.39 3.18 8.13
N CYS A 38 -6.20 2.12 7.35
CA CYS A 38 -5.03 1.93 6.50
C CYS A 38 -5.39 1.89 5.01
N GLN A 39 -4.49 2.40 4.18
CA GLN A 39 -4.58 2.39 2.72
C GLN A 39 -3.34 1.76 2.09
N CYS A 40 -3.55 0.82 1.18
CA CYS A 40 -2.49 0.15 0.43
C CYS A 40 -2.03 0.99 -0.77
N SER A 41 -0.72 0.98 -1.03
CA SER A 41 -0.11 1.60 -2.21
C SER A 41 -0.58 0.95 -3.52
N GLU A 42 -0.48 1.66 -4.64
CA GLU A 42 -0.78 1.15 -5.99
C GLU A 42 0.06 -0.09 -6.36
N ASP A 43 1.32 -0.13 -5.92
CA ASP A 43 2.18 -1.29 -6.14
C ASP A 43 1.83 -2.49 -5.24
N GLY A 44 0.91 -2.35 -4.28
CA GLY A 44 0.57 -3.40 -3.31
C GLY A 44 1.72 -3.74 -2.34
N THR A 45 2.76 -2.91 -2.27
CA THR A 45 4.00 -3.22 -1.54
C THR A 45 4.20 -2.40 -0.27
N GLN A 46 3.43 -1.34 -0.07
CA GLN A 46 3.43 -0.50 1.15
C GLN A 46 1.98 -0.19 1.54
N TYR A 47 1.81 0.28 2.77
CA TYR A 47 0.55 0.86 3.24
C TYR A 47 0.80 2.00 4.22
N SER A 48 -0.18 2.89 4.33
CA SER A 48 -0.18 4.05 5.21
C SER A 48 -1.40 3.97 6.13
N CYS A 49 -1.23 4.15 7.43
CA CYS A 49 -2.33 4.14 8.40
C CYS A 49 -2.47 5.49 9.10
N GLN A 50 -3.71 5.94 9.24
CA GLN A 50 -4.09 7.04 10.11
C GLN A 50 -4.40 6.49 11.50
N VAL A 51 -3.62 6.94 12.50
CA VAL A 51 -3.79 6.44 13.88
C VAL A 51 -5.17 6.85 14.41
N GLY A 52 -6.00 5.85 14.72
CA GLY A 52 -7.31 5.99 15.32
C GLY A 52 -7.25 5.87 16.84
N VAL A 53 -8.19 6.49 17.56
CA VAL A 53 -8.31 6.29 19.00
C VAL A 53 -9.24 5.10 19.27
N CYS A 54 -8.65 3.95 19.58
CA CYS A 54 -9.37 2.76 20.02
C CYS A 54 -10.21 3.07 21.28
N GLY A 55 -11.55 3.11 21.18
CA GLY A 55 -12.44 3.15 22.34
C GLY A 55 -13.02 4.51 22.74
N LEU A 56 -12.84 5.58 21.97
CA LEU A 56 -13.48 6.89 22.25
C LEU A 56 -14.72 7.21 21.40
N ALA A 57 -15.31 6.25 20.69
CA ALA A 57 -16.56 6.47 19.95
C ALA A 57 -17.73 6.94 20.84
N THR A 58 -17.63 6.81 22.16
CA THR A 58 -18.65 7.24 23.13
C THR A 58 -18.47 8.68 23.64
N VAL A 59 -17.36 9.37 23.34
CA VAL A 59 -17.03 10.72 23.88
C VAL A 59 -16.82 11.77 22.76
N GLU A 60 -16.98 11.43 21.49
CA GLU A 60 -16.62 12.33 20.39
C GLU A 60 -17.61 13.45 20.04
N ARG A 61 -18.83 13.50 20.60
CA ARG A 61 -19.76 14.60 20.29
C ARG A 61 -19.44 15.95 20.96
N ARG A 62 -18.46 16.05 21.86
CA ARG A 62 -18.12 17.32 22.56
C ARG A 62 -16.72 17.87 22.28
N LEU A 63 -15.88 17.18 21.49
CA LEU A 63 -14.48 17.57 21.25
C LEU A 63 -14.16 17.80 19.77
N SER A 64 -15.17 17.81 18.88
CA SER A 64 -15.02 18.14 17.46
C SER A 64 -14.49 19.55 17.20
N GLU A 65 -14.52 20.45 18.18
CA GLU A 65 -14.05 21.84 18.04
C GLU A 65 -12.53 22.02 18.31
N ARG A 66 -11.84 21.07 18.97
CA ARG A 66 -10.43 21.24 19.38
C ARG A 66 -9.40 20.36 18.65
N ARG A 67 -9.82 19.54 17.68
CA ARG A 67 -8.91 18.56 17.03
C ARG A 67 -8.38 18.99 15.65
N LEU A 68 -8.68 20.21 15.19
CA LEU A 68 -8.19 20.70 13.89
C LEU A 68 -6.67 21.02 13.86
N THR A 69 -5.96 20.97 14.99
CA THR A 69 -4.57 21.46 15.09
C THR A 69 -3.48 20.39 15.23
N GLU A 70 -3.82 19.11 15.35
CA GLU A 70 -2.80 18.04 15.37
C GLU A 70 -2.91 17.18 14.12
N SER A 71 -1.89 17.29 13.27
CA SER A 71 -1.74 16.47 12.07
C SER A 71 -1.78 14.99 12.45
N PRO A 72 -2.52 14.13 11.73
CA PRO A 72 -2.56 12.71 12.05
C PRO A 72 -1.17 12.11 11.94
N ILE A 73 -0.74 11.39 12.97
CA ILE A 73 0.48 10.58 12.93
C ILE A 73 0.25 9.48 11.88
N ILE A 74 1.04 9.49 10.82
CA ILE A 74 0.98 8.49 9.74
C ILE A 74 1.99 7.37 10.05
N ARG A 75 1.51 6.12 10.13
CA ARG A 75 2.39 4.94 10.20
C ARG A 75 2.59 4.36 8.81
N ILE A 76 3.84 4.17 8.41
CA ILE A 76 4.21 3.59 7.10
C ILE A 76 4.70 2.15 7.32
N GLY A 77 4.08 1.19 6.62
CA GLY A 77 4.49 -0.22 6.60
C GLY A 77 5.44 -0.57 5.44
N PRO A 78 6.35 -1.55 5.58
CA PRO A 78 7.46 -1.79 4.65
C PRO A 78 7.12 -2.55 3.36
N LYS A 79 7.85 -2.22 2.27
CA LYS A 79 8.12 -3.09 1.11
C LYS A 79 9.04 -4.25 1.53
N ARG A 80 8.50 -5.43 1.90
CA ARG A 80 9.34 -6.62 2.08
C ARG A 80 9.84 -7.14 0.74
N ASN A 81 11.13 -6.93 0.46
CA ASN A 81 11.86 -7.58 -0.64
C ASN A 81 12.60 -8.81 -0.06
N ILE A 82 11.90 -9.95 0.06
CA ILE A 82 12.54 -11.21 0.45
C ILE A 82 13.33 -11.70 -0.78
N LYS A 83 14.63 -11.38 -0.82
CA LYS A 83 15.58 -12.14 -1.63
C LYS A 83 15.86 -13.43 -0.85
N ASN A 84 15.34 -14.55 -1.35
CA ASN A 84 15.79 -15.88 -0.97
C ASN A 84 17.07 -16.22 -1.73
#